data_AF-A0AAQ0ARP3-F1
#
_entry.id   AF-A0AAQ0ARP3-F1
#
_cell.length_a   1.000
_cell.length_b   1.000
_cell.length_c   1.000
_cell.angle_alpha   90.00
_cell.angle_beta   90.00
_cell.angle_gamma   90.00
#
_symmetry.space_group_name_H-M   'P 1'
#
loop_
_entity.id
_entity.type
_entity.pdbx_description
1 polymer ?
#
loop_
_entity_poly.entity_id
_entity_poly.type
_entity_poly.pdbx_seq_one_letter_code
_entity_poly.pdbx_strand_id
1 'polypeptide(L)'
;MANESDQDFYNRADAIIELANTHISDSSRGKASASLMYANSRFAAWVSACGCRNAEELAAAKQQAVDYFVEEFRLMMEENLTDYIENFSLYMTPQDS
;
A
#
# COMPACT_ATOMS: atom_id res chain seq x y z
N MET A 1 7.72 -5.53 22.42
CA MET A 1 7.08 -4.21 22.43
C MET A 1 7.43 -3.59 21.09
N ALA A 2 6.47 -3.45 20.18
CA ALA A 2 6.70 -2.70 18.94
C ALA A 2 7.21 -1.31 19.33
N ASN A 3 8.24 -0.81 18.65
CA ASN A 3 8.78 0.51 18.94
C ASN A 3 7.71 1.56 18.57
N GLU A 4 7.64 2.70 19.25
CA GLU A 4 6.60 3.73 18.96
C GLU A 4 6.58 4.15 17.48
N SER A 5 7.74 4.14 16.82
CA SER A 5 7.88 4.37 15.37
C SER A 5 7.08 3.40 14.51
N ASP A 6 6.98 2.15 14.94
CA ASP A 6 6.32 1.08 14.19
C ASP A 6 4.80 1.24 14.35
N GLN A 7 4.34 1.60 15.55
CA GLN A 7 2.94 1.88 15.80
C GLN A 7 2.42 3.04 14.95
N ASP A 8 3.21 4.12 14.86
CA ASP A 8 2.85 5.27 14.02
C ASP A 8 2.79 4.94 12.53
N PHE A 9 3.64 4.02 12.06
CA PHE A 9 3.58 3.51 10.70
C PHE A 9 2.27 2.77 10.44
N TYR A 10 1.90 1.82 11.31
CA TYR A 10 0.65 1.06 11.18
C TYR A 10 -0.58 1.96 11.26
N ASN A 11 -0.60 2.91 12.21
CA ASN A 11 -1.70 3.87 12.34
C ASN A 11 -1.96 4.65 11.04
N ARG A 12 -0.90 5.04 10.31
CA ARG A 12 -1.03 5.73 9.01
C ARG A 12 -1.52 4.78 7.91
N ALA A 13 -1.05 3.54 7.88
CA ALA A 13 -1.51 2.54 6.92
C ALA A 13 -3.00 2.22 7.12
N ASP A 14 -3.42 2.05 8.38
CA ASP A 14 -4.80 1.77 8.76
C ASP A 14 -5.73 2.91 8.35
N ALA A 15 -5.34 4.17 8.58
CA ALA A 15 -6.15 5.33 8.15
C ALA A 15 -6.39 5.35 6.63
N ILE A 16 -5.43 4.87 5.83
CA ILE A 16 -5.59 4.75 4.37
C ILE A 16 -6.54 3.61 4.01
N ILE A 17 -6.44 2.47 4.71
CA ILE A 17 -7.33 1.32 4.55
C ILE A 17 -8.77 1.69 4.93
N GLU A 18 -8.96 2.40 6.04
CA GLU A 18 -10.27 2.91 6.48
C GLU A 18 -10.91 3.78 5.40
N LEU A 19 -10.16 4.73 4.83
CA LEU A 19 -10.64 5.55 3.72
C LEU A 19 -11.02 4.69 2.52
N ALA A 20 -10.18 3.74 2.11
CA ALA A 20 -10.48 2.83 1.00
C ALA A 20 -11.74 1.99 1.27
N ASN A 21 -11.96 1.57 2.52
CA ASN A 21 -13.15 0.83 2.95
C ASN A 21 -14.42 1.67 2.80
N THR A 22 -14.37 2.98 3.06
CA THR A 22 -15.54 3.87 2.81
C THR A 22 -15.99 3.88 1.35
N HIS A 23 -15.09 3.58 0.41
CA HIS A 23 -15.44 3.52 -1.01
C HIS A 23 -16.04 2.17 -1.44
N ILE A 24 -16.03 1.15 -0.57
CA ILE A 24 -16.57 -0.18 -0.90
C ILE A 24 -18.10 -0.15 -0.99
N SER A 25 -18.79 0.60 -0.14
CA SER A 25 -20.27 0.68 -0.16
C SER A 25 -20.81 1.23 -1.47
N ASP A 26 -20.10 2.22 -2.02
CA ASP A 26 -20.49 2.93 -3.23
C ASP A 26 -19.88 2.28 -4.49
N SER A 27 -19.02 1.28 -4.32
CA SER A 27 -18.34 0.58 -5.42
C SER A 27 -18.17 -0.92 -5.14
N SER A 28 -17.05 -1.52 -5.54
CA SER A 28 -16.71 -2.90 -5.22
C SER A 28 -15.32 -2.96 -4.62
N ARG A 29 -15.02 -4.01 -3.85
CA ARG A 29 -13.67 -4.27 -3.33
C ARG A 29 -12.58 -4.13 -4.39
N GLY A 30 -12.84 -4.65 -5.60
CA GLY A 30 -11.92 -4.54 -6.74
C GLY A 30 -11.71 -3.10 -7.23
N LYS A 31 -12.77 -2.28 -7.30
CA LYS A 31 -12.67 -0.87 -7.71
C LYS A 31 -11.97 -0.02 -6.64
N ALA A 32 -12.27 -0.24 -5.36
CA ALA A 32 -11.60 0.42 -4.26
C ALA A 32 -10.10 0.07 -4.24
N SER A 33 -9.75 -1.22 -4.41
CA SER A 33 -8.37 -1.69 -4.51
C SER A 33 -7.63 -1.07 -5.70
N ALA A 34 -8.22 -1.06 -6.90
CA ALA A 34 -7.60 -0.43 -8.07
C ALA A 34 -7.36 1.08 -7.86
N SER A 35 -8.31 1.76 -7.22
CA SER A 35 -8.19 3.20 -6.90
C SER A 35 -7.07 3.46 -5.90
N LEU A 36 -6.96 2.63 -4.86
CA LEU A 36 -5.89 2.70 -3.87
C LEU A 36 -4.51 2.46 -4.51
N MET A 37 -4.39 1.43 -5.37
CA MET A 37 -3.14 1.14 -6.07
C MET A 37 -2.72 2.31 -6.99
N TYR A 38 -3.68 2.90 -7.70
CA TYR A 38 -3.42 4.08 -8.52
C TYR A 38 -3.02 5.30 -7.66
N ALA A 39 -3.71 5.56 -6.55
CA ALA A 39 -3.35 6.63 -5.61
C ALA A 39 -1.92 6.46 -5.07
N ASN A 40 -1.56 5.24 -4.65
CA ASN A 40 -0.21 4.92 -4.19
C ASN A 40 0.85 5.22 -5.27
N SER A 41 0.61 4.81 -6.52
CA SER A 41 1.56 5.10 -7.62
C SER A 41 1.77 6.59 -7.88
N ARG A 42 0.72 7.42 -7.76
CA ARG A 42 0.81 8.88 -7.89
C ARG A 42 1.60 9.50 -6.74
N PHE A 43 1.38 9.00 -5.53
CA PHE A 43 2.12 9.44 -4.36
C PHE A 43 3.59 9.08 -4.46
N ALA A 44 3.92 7.84 -4.83
CA ALA A 44 5.29 7.38 -5.06
C ALA A 44 6.02 8.20 -6.14
N ALA A 45 5.33 8.53 -7.24
CA ALA A 45 5.87 9.41 -8.29
C ALA A 45 6.19 10.81 -7.75
N TRP A 46 5.31 11.38 -6.92
CA TRP A 46 5.56 12.68 -6.26
C TRP A 46 6.73 12.62 -5.28
N VAL A 47 6.82 11.59 -4.43
CA VAL A 47 7.95 11.37 -3.52
C VAL A 47 9.27 11.31 -4.29
N SER A 48 9.29 10.56 -5.41
CA SER A 48 10.47 10.45 -6.28
C SER A 48 10.86 11.80 -6.87
N ALA A 49 9.88 12.59 -7.33
CA ALA A 49 10.10 13.91 -7.88
C ALA A 49 10.65 14.90 -6.83
N CYS A 50 10.19 14.83 -5.57
CA CYS A 50 10.71 15.65 -4.48
C CYS A 50 12.19 15.41 -4.17
N GLY A 51 12.72 14.23 -4.50
CA GLY A 51 14.15 13.93 -4.39
C GLY A 51 15.03 14.48 -5.52
N CYS A 52 14.43 15.01 -6.58
CA CYS A 52 15.14 15.48 -7.78
C CYS A 52 15.12 17.01 -7.88
N ARG A 53 16.14 17.61 -8.49
CA ARG A 53 16.22 19.07 -8.68
C ARG A 53 15.49 19.55 -9.93
N ASN A 54 15.35 18.70 -10.94
CA ASN A 54 14.74 19.02 -12.22
C ASN A 54 14.19 17.77 -12.91
N ALA A 55 13.57 17.99 -14.08
CA ALA A 55 12.94 16.93 -14.86
C ALA A 55 13.94 15.94 -15.47
N GLU A 56 15.16 16.39 -15.81
CA GLU A 56 16.21 15.54 -16.36
C GLU A 56 16.70 14.51 -15.32
N GLU A 57 16.89 14.95 -14.07
CA GLU A 57 17.26 14.08 -12.96
C GLU A 57 16.16 13.06 -12.66
N LEU A 58 14.88 13.50 -12.64
CA LEU A 58 13.75 12.59 -12.48
C LEU A 58 13.65 11.58 -13.63
N ALA A 59 13.90 12.02 -14.87
CA ALA A 59 13.89 11.14 -16.03
C ALA A 59 15.00 10.07 -15.93
N ALA A 60 16.20 10.44 -15.47
CA ALA A 60 17.30 9.52 -15.25
C ALA A 60 17.03 8.54 -14.09
N ALA A 61 16.39 9.00 -13.01
CA ALA A 61 16.06 8.18 -11.84
C ALA A 61 14.78 7.35 -12.00
N LYS A 62 13.96 7.61 -13.03
CA LYS A 62 12.62 7.04 -13.21
C LYS A 62 12.58 5.51 -13.04
N GLN A 63 13.46 4.79 -13.74
CA GLN A 63 13.42 3.33 -13.70
C GLN A 63 13.83 2.80 -12.32
N GLN A 64 14.86 3.38 -11.71
CA GLN A 64 15.28 3.03 -10.35
C GLN A 64 14.15 3.25 -9.33
N ALA A 65 13.41 4.35 -9.45
CA ALA A 65 12.25 4.61 -8.59
C ALA A 65 11.15 3.56 -8.80
N VAL A 66 10.82 3.22 -10.06
CA VAL A 66 9.84 2.17 -10.36
C VAL A 66 10.25 0.83 -9.75
N ASP A 67 11.50 0.42 -9.95
CA ASP A 67 12.01 -0.86 -9.46
C ASP A 67 11.96 -0.92 -7.93
N TYR A 68 12.36 0.17 -7.26
CA TYR A 68 12.29 0.28 -5.80
C TYR A 68 10.85 0.11 -5.27
N PHE A 69 9.89 0.92 -5.76
CA PHE A 69 8.53 0.86 -5.23
C PHE A 69 7.81 -0.45 -5.57
N VAL A 70 8.08 -1.05 -6.73
CA VAL A 70 7.50 -2.34 -7.11
C VAL A 70 8.05 -3.46 -6.22
N GLU A 71 9.35 -3.44 -5.91
CA GLU A 71 9.96 -4.45 -5.06
C GLU A 71 9.50 -4.34 -3.60
N GLU A 72 9.47 -3.14 -3.03
CA GLU A 72 8.93 -2.94 -1.67
C GLU A 72 7.46 -3.39 -1.57
N PHE A 73 6.64 -3.04 -2.57
CA PHE A 73 5.25 -3.50 -2.63
C PHE A 73 5.14 -5.02 -2.75
N ARG A 74 6.00 -5.66 -3.56
CA ARG A 74 6.05 -7.12 -3.69
C ARG A 74 6.35 -7.77 -2.35
N LEU A 75 7.39 -7.34 -1.65
CA LEU A 75 7.79 -7.90 -0.36
C LEU A 75 6.65 -7.81 0.67
N MET A 76 6.04 -6.63 0.80
CA MET A 76 4.89 -6.45 1.70
C MET A 76 3.70 -7.31 1.28
N MET A 77 3.40 -7.41 -0.02
CA MET A 77 2.28 -8.23 -0.51
C MET A 77 2.51 -9.72 -0.26
N GLU A 78 3.73 -10.21 -0.44
CA GLU A 78 4.09 -11.60 -0.17
C GLU A 78 3.98 -11.94 1.32
N GLU A 79 4.44 -11.04 2.20
CA GLU A 79 4.29 -11.19 3.66
C GLU A 79 2.80 -11.23 4.07
N ASN A 80 2.00 -10.26 3.61
CA ASN A 80 0.57 -10.22 3.92
C ASN A 80 -0.16 -11.47 3.39
N LEU A 81 0.14 -11.91 2.17
CA LEU A 81 -0.48 -13.13 1.63
C LEU A 81 -0.06 -14.38 2.40
N THR A 82 1.19 -14.45 2.85
CA THR A 82 1.67 -15.55 3.68
C THR A 82 0.90 -15.60 5.00
N ASP A 83 0.72 -14.46 5.66
CA ASP A 83 -0.10 -14.37 6.88
C ASP A 83 -1.55 -14.83 6.64
N TYR A 84 -2.19 -14.38 5.56
CA TYR A 84 -3.53 -14.85 5.19
C TYR A 84 -3.57 -16.36 4.86
N ILE A 85 -2.51 -16.94 4.30
CA ILE A 85 -2.43 -18.38 4.02
C ILE A 85 -2.33 -19.16 5.33
N GLU A 86 -1.48 -18.73 6.25
CA GLU A 86 -1.25 -19.38 7.54
C GLU A 86 -2.47 -19.27 8.46
N ASN A 87 -3.19 -18.15 8.40
CA ASN A 87 -4.32 -17.83 9.27
C ASN A 87 -5.67 -17.83 8.55
N PHE A 88 -5.77 -18.43 7.36
CA PHE A 88 -6.93 -18.32 6.46
C PHE A 88 -8.26 -18.61 7.15
N SER A 89 -8.34 -19.74 7.84
CA SER A 89 -9.56 -20.16 8.55
C SER A 89 -9.95 -19.17 9.64
N LEU A 90 -9.00 -18.55 10.33
CA LEU A 90 -9.29 -17.57 11.37
C LEU A 90 -9.82 -16.25 10.78
N TYR A 91 -9.21 -15.75 9.72
CA TYR A 91 -9.56 -14.44 9.13
C TYR A 91 -10.78 -14.49 8.22
N MET A 92 -11.00 -15.61 7.54
CA MET A 92 -12.05 -15.75 6.52
C MET A 92 -13.28 -16.49 7.02
N THR A 93 -13.28 -17.01 8.25
CA THR A 93 -14.52 -17.48 8.88
C THR A 93 -15.36 -16.25 9.25
N PRO A 94 -16.61 -16.15 8.77
CA PRO A 94 -17.52 -15.11 9.24
C PRO A 94 -17.62 -15.22 10.76
N GLN A 95 -17.34 -14.16 11.51
CA GLN A 95 -17.78 -14.10 12.90
C GLN A 95 -19.30 -14.28 12.86
N ASP A 96 -19.81 -15.29 13.56
CA ASP A 96 -21.21 -15.71 13.50
C ASP A 96 -22.18 -14.51 13.59
N SER A 97 -23.05 -14.43 12.56
CA SER A 97 -24.41 -13.84 12.48
C SER A 97 -24.75 -12.58 13.28
#